data_AF-A0A965MC20-F1
#
_entry.id   AF-A0A965MC20-F1
#
_cell.length_a   1.000
_cell.length_b   1.000
_cell.length_c   1.000
_cell.angle_alpha   90.00
_cell.angle_beta   90.00
_cell.angle_gamma   90.00
#
_symmetry.space_group_name_H-M   'P 1'
#
loop_
_entity.id
_entity.type
_entity.pdbx_description
1 polymer ?
#
loop_
_entity_poly.entity_id
_entity_poly.type
_entity_poly.pdbx_seq_one_letter_code
_entity_poly.pdbx_strand_id
1 'polypeptide(L)'
;MFRNQESGSGQVLLHDLSQEKGHHMFGWPEDGKHPDMKILEALGRLEAYDIYSLRIQFRELGIEPTSVDYLKLSPEKQESLRSYMQIFTLPLIESIYGDAENTVKKSLDVVDLFRNPDTGAAKRNLFKLADKLQVDVMEIPRFLDDFSDVYLSLAYFKEYVDDLTPKFLQMVEELKELESNWELSRDPNFLKVSRQVQSDLNDLITSVTSRFEAFRQKTDYMWHEISADKYRDVKELVGDAQRTVSGVLCGLGVKLNAWNERFPKKDVGGPVARNEMLFADILPGLDKLVKMEQQARAISLAT
;
A
#
# COMPACT_ATOMS: atom_id res chain seq x y z
N MET A 1 6.33 -1.73 22.13
CA MET A 1 7.67 -2.02 21.55
C MET A 1 8.71 -1.68 22.61
N PHE A 2 9.51 -2.64 23.08
CA PHE A 2 10.57 -2.38 24.07
C PHE A 2 11.87 -2.03 23.33
N ARG A 3 12.35 -0.80 23.51
CA ARG A 3 13.62 -0.34 22.94
C ARG A 3 14.45 0.20 24.11
N ASN A 4 15.47 -0.55 24.53
CA ASN A 4 16.49 -0.05 25.45
C ASN A 4 17.71 0.37 24.63
N GLN A 5 18.24 1.57 24.86
CA GLN A 5 19.42 2.09 24.16
C GLN A 5 20.68 1.24 24.41
N GLU A 6 20.71 0.48 25.51
CA GLU A 6 21.89 -0.31 25.91
C GLU A 6 21.80 -1.81 25.59
N SER A 7 20.61 -2.36 25.36
CA SER A 7 20.39 -3.82 25.34
C SER A 7 19.92 -4.39 23.99
N GLY A 8 19.86 -3.56 22.95
CA GLY A 8 19.25 -3.93 21.67
C GLY A 8 17.72 -4.09 21.78
N SER A 9 17.08 -4.51 20.69
CA SER A 9 15.65 -4.83 20.68
C SER A 9 15.45 -6.33 20.86
N GLY A 10 14.70 -6.74 21.90
CA GLY A 10 14.20 -8.10 22.03
C GLY A 10 13.15 -8.38 20.97
N GLN A 11 13.57 -8.85 19.80
CA GLN A 11 12.69 -9.27 18.72
C GLN A 11 12.56 -10.79 18.76
N VAL A 12 11.32 -11.27 18.69
CA VAL A 12 11.01 -12.70 18.54
C VAL A 12 10.28 -12.85 17.21
N LEU A 13 10.79 -13.71 16.34
CA LEU A 13 10.11 -14.03 15.10
C LEU A 13 8.87 -14.86 15.43
N LEU A 14 7.78 -14.65 14.69
CA LEU A 14 6.52 -15.37 14.95
C LEU A 14 6.67 -16.89 14.89
N HIS A 15 7.53 -17.40 13.99
CA HIS A 15 7.81 -18.83 13.91
C HIS A 15 8.66 -19.35 15.09
N ASP A 16 9.38 -18.46 15.78
CA ASP A 16 10.14 -18.81 16.97
C ASP A 16 9.27 -18.83 18.23
N LEU A 17 8.02 -18.33 18.14
CA LEU A 17 7.06 -18.33 19.24
C LEU A 17 6.39 -19.71 19.36
N SER A 18 7.14 -20.69 19.87
CA SER A 18 6.57 -21.99 20.23
C SER A 18 5.52 -21.83 21.33
N GLN A 19 4.67 -22.85 21.51
CA GLN A 19 3.68 -22.86 22.59
C GLN A 19 4.34 -22.72 23.97
N GLU A 20 5.45 -23.43 24.19
CA GLU A 20 6.27 -23.35 25.40
C GLU A 20 6.83 -21.92 25.61
N LYS A 21 7.36 -21.29 24.56
CA LYS A 21 7.82 -19.89 24.66
C LYS A 21 6.66 -18.93 24.89
N GLY A 22 5.50 -19.15 24.27
CA GLY A 22 4.29 -18.38 24.53
C GLY A 22 3.82 -18.49 25.98
N HIS A 23 3.89 -19.69 26.56
CA HIS A 23 3.62 -19.92 27.98
C HIS A 23 4.59 -19.12 28.86
N HIS A 24 5.90 -19.26 28.65
CA HIS A 24 6.90 -18.59 29.48
C HIS A 24 6.95 -17.07 29.30
N MET A 25 6.70 -16.55 28.10
CA MET A 25 6.81 -15.10 27.81
C MET A 25 5.52 -14.34 28.11
N PHE A 26 4.36 -14.96 27.86
CA PHE A 26 3.06 -14.28 27.88
C PHE A 26 2.03 -14.96 28.81
N GLY A 27 2.37 -16.07 29.45
CA GLY A 27 1.47 -16.80 30.35
C GLY A 27 0.35 -17.55 29.62
N TRP A 28 0.52 -17.86 28.33
CA TRP A 28 -0.46 -18.63 27.57
C TRP A 28 -0.62 -20.06 28.11
N PRO A 29 -1.78 -20.71 27.97
CA PRO A 29 -1.96 -22.10 28.38
C PRO A 29 -0.99 -23.04 27.66
N GLU A 30 -0.44 -24.02 28.38
CA GLU A 30 0.42 -25.08 27.83
C GLU A 30 -0.36 -26.05 26.92
N ASP A 31 -1.69 -26.00 26.95
CA ASP A 31 -2.57 -26.89 26.21
C ASP A 31 -3.33 -26.13 25.11
N GLY A 32 -3.06 -26.48 23.86
CA GLY A 32 -3.71 -25.89 22.68
C GLY A 32 -3.14 -24.54 22.21
N LYS A 33 -3.45 -24.21 20.95
CA LYS A 33 -3.00 -22.97 20.32
C LYS A 33 -3.82 -21.77 20.83
N HIS A 34 -3.17 -20.84 21.51
CA HIS A 34 -3.81 -19.63 22.04
C HIS A 34 -4.48 -18.80 20.91
N PRO A 35 -5.66 -18.19 21.15
CA PRO A 35 -6.31 -17.31 20.16
C PRO A 35 -5.40 -16.20 19.64
N ASP A 36 -4.61 -15.57 20.51
CA ASP A 36 -3.67 -14.52 20.11
C ASP A 36 -2.61 -15.03 19.15
N MET A 37 -2.19 -16.30 19.24
CA MET A 37 -1.25 -16.89 18.29
C MET A 37 -1.84 -16.93 16.88
N LYS A 38 -3.16 -17.18 16.76
CA LYS A 38 -3.84 -17.14 15.46
C LYS A 38 -3.90 -15.72 14.89
N ILE A 39 -4.17 -14.74 15.75
CA ILE A 39 -4.18 -13.32 15.36
C ILE A 39 -2.77 -12.90 14.93
N LEU A 40 -1.75 -13.21 15.72
CA LEU A 40 -0.35 -12.89 15.45
C LEU A 40 0.16 -13.54 14.17
N GLU A 41 -0.20 -14.79 13.90
CA GLU A 41 0.12 -15.43 12.62
C GLU A 41 -0.60 -14.78 11.43
N ALA A 42 -1.85 -14.35 11.61
CA ALA A 42 -2.58 -13.63 10.57
C ALA A 42 -1.93 -12.26 10.31
N LEU A 43 -1.64 -11.50 11.37
CA LEU A 43 -0.97 -10.20 11.31
C LEU A 43 0.45 -10.30 10.73
N GLY A 44 1.19 -11.37 11.02
CA GLY A 44 2.53 -11.58 10.49
C GLY A 44 2.58 -11.94 9.01
N ARG A 45 1.44 -12.32 8.41
CA ARG A 45 1.31 -12.64 6.98
C ARG A 45 0.88 -11.43 6.15
N LEU A 46 0.52 -10.31 6.77
CA LEU A 46 0.09 -9.13 6.04
C LEU A 46 1.29 -8.56 5.26
N GLU A 47 1.05 -8.26 3.98
CA GLU A 47 2.07 -7.70 3.08
C GLU A 47 2.27 -6.19 3.30
N ALA A 48 1.28 -5.52 3.91
CA ALA A 48 1.39 -4.14 4.36
C ALA A 48 0.60 -3.83 5.62
N TYR A 49 1.07 -2.77 6.29
CA TYR A 49 0.62 -2.29 7.59
C TYR A 49 0.16 -0.81 7.52
N ASP A 50 -0.12 -0.28 6.34
CA ASP A 50 -0.76 1.04 6.24
C ASP A 50 -2.20 0.98 6.79
N ILE A 51 -2.70 2.14 7.21
CA ILE A 51 -3.98 2.24 7.94
C ILE A 51 -5.15 1.61 7.18
N TYR A 52 -5.21 1.78 5.87
CA TYR A 52 -6.35 1.27 5.09
C TYR A 52 -6.20 -0.21 4.78
N SER A 53 -4.99 -0.70 4.53
CA SER A 53 -4.71 -2.13 4.45
C SER A 53 -4.97 -2.85 5.76
N LEU A 54 -4.69 -2.23 6.91
CA LEU A 54 -5.05 -2.79 8.20
C LEU A 54 -6.56 -2.81 8.41
N ARG A 55 -7.30 -1.75 8.03
CA ARG A 55 -8.77 -1.73 8.15
C ARG A 55 -9.44 -2.82 7.32
N ILE A 56 -9.00 -2.99 6.08
CA ILE A 56 -9.53 -4.02 5.17
C ILE A 56 -9.21 -5.41 5.73
N GLN A 57 -7.96 -5.66 6.10
CA GLN A 57 -7.54 -6.98 6.60
C GLN A 57 -8.13 -7.31 7.97
N PHE A 58 -8.30 -6.34 8.88
CA PHE A 58 -8.96 -6.58 10.17
C PHE A 58 -10.41 -6.98 9.96
N ARG A 59 -11.11 -6.34 9.00
CA ARG A 59 -12.48 -6.70 8.63
C ARG A 59 -12.56 -8.13 8.06
N GLU A 60 -11.65 -8.50 7.18
CA GLU A 60 -11.57 -9.87 6.62
C GLU A 60 -11.25 -10.94 7.68
N LEU A 61 -10.42 -10.59 8.67
CA LEU A 61 -10.04 -11.48 9.77
C LEU A 61 -11.05 -11.51 10.92
N GLY A 62 -12.12 -10.71 10.85
CA GLY A 62 -13.10 -10.57 11.94
C GLY A 62 -12.52 -9.95 13.21
N ILE A 63 -11.44 -9.16 13.08
CA ILE A 63 -10.81 -8.43 14.18
C ILE A 63 -11.55 -7.09 14.32
N GLU A 64 -12.24 -6.90 15.44
CA GLU A 64 -12.84 -5.61 15.79
C GLU A 64 -11.87 -4.83 16.69
N PRO A 65 -11.25 -3.74 16.19
CA PRO A 65 -10.37 -2.93 17.00
C PRO A 65 -11.16 -2.20 18.08
N THR A 66 -10.61 -2.14 19.30
CA THR A 66 -11.23 -1.47 20.46
C THR A 66 -11.53 0.01 20.20
N SER A 67 -10.75 0.65 19.31
CA SER A 67 -11.05 1.97 18.77
C SER A 67 -10.59 2.10 17.32
N VAL A 68 -11.43 2.75 16.51
CA VAL A 68 -11.09 3.18 15.14
C VAL A 68 -10.11 4.35 15.12
N ASP A 69 -9.85 5.03 16.24
CA ASP A 69 -8.95 6.19 16.28
C ASP A 69 -7.49 5.81 15.97
N TYR A 70 -7.10 4.57 16.28
CA TYR A 70 -5.78 4.03 15.92
C TYR A 70 -5.65 3.69 14.44
N LEU A 71 -6.75 3.67 13.71
CA LEU A 71 -6.84 3.35 12.29
C LEU A 71 -7.37 4.55 11.49
N LYS A 72 -6.95 5.76 11.87
CA LYS A 72 -7.22 6.99 11.11
C LYS A 72 -5.91 7.64 10.73
N LEU A 73 -5.83 8.13 9.49
CA LEU A 73 -4.76 9.03 9.11
C LEU A 73 -4.83 10.32 9.94
N SER A 74 -3.68 10.96 10.13
CA SER A 74 -3.66 12.30 10.74
C SER A 74 -4.41 13.30 9.85
N PRO A 75 -4.97 14.38 10.43
CA PRO A 75 -5.68 15.41 9.65
C PRO A 75 -4.84 15.98 8.51
N GLU A 76 -3.54 16.19 8.74
CA GLU A 76 -2.60 16.70 7.74
C GLU A 76 -2.45 15.72 6.58
N LYS A 77 -2.37 14.41 6.89
CA LYS A 77 -2.25 13.37 5.87
C LYS A 77 -3.55 13.21 5.08
N GLN A 78 -4.70 13.30 5.73
CA GLN A 78 -6.00 13.32 5.05
C GLN A 78 -6.09 14.50 4.07
N GLU A 79 -5.66 15.70 4.49
CA GLU A 79 -5.65 16.87 3.61
C GLU A 79 -4.69 16.69 2.43
N SER A 80 -3.49 16.15 2.66
CA SER A 80 -2.53 15.87 1.57
C SER A 80 -3.05 14.87 0.54
N LEU A 81 -3.89 13.93 0.97
CA LEU A 81 -4.51 12.93 0.09
C LEU A 81 -5.76 13.44 -0.62
N ARG A 82 -6.31 14.59 -0.23
CA ARG A 82 -7.57 15.11 -0.78
C ARG A 82 -7.52 15.26 -2.30
N SER A 83 -6.43 15.79 -2.85
CA SER A 83 -6.24 15.95 -4.30
C SER A 83 -6.23 14.59 -5.02
N TYR A 84 -5.57 13.60 -4.44
CA TYR A 84 -5.53 12.23 -4.95
C TYR A 84 -6.90 11.55 -4.85
N MET A 85 -7.64 11.75 -3.75
CA MET A 85 -9.00 11.22 -3.57
C MET A 85 -9.98 11.80 -4.58
N GLN A 86 -9.92 13.11 -4.82
CA GLN A 86 -10.85 13.80 -5.73
C GLN A 86 -10.85 13.17 -7.12
N ILE A 87 -9.68 12.82 -7.67
CA ILE A 87 -9.56 12.16 -8.98
C ILE A 87 -10.45 10.91 -9.05
N PHE A 88 -10.59 10.19 -7.94
CA PHE A 88 -11.26 8.91 -7.91
C PHE A 88 -12.73 8.97 -7.45
N THR A 89 -13.07 9.90 -6.57
CA THR A 89 -14.42 10.01 -6.01
C THR A 89 -15.32 10.97 -6.78
N LEU A 90 -14.74 11.86 -7.60
CA LEU A 90 -15.50 12.82 -8.42
C LEU A 90 -16.58 12.16 -9.30
N PRO A 91 -16.30 11.08 -10.04
CA PRO A 91 -17.32 10.44 -10.88
C PRO A 91 -18.50 9.87 -10.07
N LEU A 92 -18.23 9.35 -8.86
CA LEU A 92 -19.27 8.86 -7.95
C LEU A 92 -20.17 10.00 -7.47
N ILE A 93 -19.58 11.11 -7.05
CA ILE A 93 -20.30 12.30 -6.61
C ILE A 93 -21.15 12.84 -7.75
N GLU A 94 -20.60 12.91 -8.97
CA GLU A 94 -21.33 13.33 -10.16
C GLU A 94 -22.54 12.42 -10.42
N SER A 95 -22.36 11.10 -10.29
CA SER A 95 -23.45 10.13 -10.50
C SER A 95 -24.59 10.26 -9.48
N ILE A 96 -24.30 10.70 -8.25
CA ILE A 96 -25.29 10.79 -7.16
C ILE A 96 -25.89 12.19 -7.05
N TYR A 97 -25.12 13.26 -7.29
CA TYR A 97 -25.52 14.65 -7.07
C TYR A 97 -25.62 15.50 -8.34
N GLY A 98 -25.09 15.03 -9.48
CA GLY A 98 -25.23 15.67 -10.80
C GLY A 98 -24.32 16.88 -11.06
N ASP A 99 -23.85 17.59 -10.05
CA ASP A 99 -22.89 18.70 -10.16
C ASP A 99 -21.71 18.49 -9.19
N ALA A 100 -20.65 17.85 -9.68
CA ALA A 100 -19.49 17.48 -8.88
C ALA A 100 -18.69 18.70 -8.40
N GLU A 101 -18.56 19.76 -9.20
CA GLU A 101 -17.72 20.92 -8.87
C GLU A 101 -18.27 21.74 -7.70
N ASN A 102 -19.59 21.94 -7.63
CA ASN A 102 -20.20 22.66 -6.50
C ASN A 102 -20.32 21.82 -5.23
N THR A 103 -20.43 20.49 -5.37
CA THR A 103 -20.63 19.56 -4.24
C THR A 103 -19.30 19.27 -3.54
N VAL A 104 -18.21 19.09 -4.29
CA VAL A 104 -16.86 18.83 -3.76
C VAL A 104 -16.25 20.06 -3.08
N LYS A 105 -16.60 21.27 -3.53
CA LYS A 105 -16.19 22.52 -2.86
C LYS A 105 -16.87 22.75 -1.50
N LYS A 106 -18.02 22.10 -1.25
CA LYS A 106 -18.84 22.34 -0.05
C LYS A 106 -18.67 21.29 1.05
N SER A 107 -18.15 20.10 0.73
CA SER A 107 -17.91 19.06 1.74
C SER A 107 -16.42 18.81 1.93
N LEU A 108 -15.95 19.04 3.16
CA LEU A 108 -14.59 18.70 3.59
C LEU A 108 -14.35 17.17 3.58
N ASP A 109 -15.43 16.38 3.59
CA ASP A 109 -15.41 14.93 3.57
C ASP A 109 -16.43 14.37 2.58
N VAL A 110 -15.93 13.80 1.49
CA VAL A 110 -16.74 13.13 0.46
C VAL A 110 -17.48 11.92 1.06
N VAL A 111 -16.93 11.32 2.13
CA VAL A 111 -17.53 10.18 2.83
C VAL A 111 -18.78 10.59 3.61
N ASP A 112 -18.77 11.77 4.23
CA ASP A 112 -19.93 12.27 4.99
C ASP A 112 -21.12 12.62 4.08
N LEU A 113 -20.85 13.10 2.86
CA LEU A 113 -21.87 13.29 1.82
C LEU A 113 -22.65 12.00 1.56
N PHE A 114 -21.96 10.87 1.48
CA PHE A 114 -22.55 9.55 1.23
C PHE A 114 -23.34 9.00 2.41
N ARG A 115 -22.92 9.29 3.64
CA ARG A 115 -23.59 8.83 4.85
C ARG A 115 -24.91 9.55 5.11
N ASN A 116 -25.00 10.84 4.76
CA ASN A 116 -26.20 11.65 4.95
C ASN A 116 -26.58 12.39 3.66
N PRO A 117 -27.26 11.72 2.70
CA PRO A 117 -27.72 12.37 1.47
C PRO A 117 -28.79 13.42 1.77
N ASP A 118 -28.40 14.71 1.69
CA ASP A 118 -29.20 15.87 2.11
C ASP A 118 -30.37 16.22 1.16
N THR A 119 -30.56 15.47 0.07
CA THR A 119 -31.63 15.75 -0.90
C THR A 119 -32.44 14.53 -1.31
N GLY A 120 -33.73 14.73 -1.58
CA GLY A 120 -34.58 13.69 -2.17
C GLY A 120 -34.10 13.21 -3.55
N ALA A 121 -33.32 14.02 -4.25
CA ALA A 121 -32.64 13.63 -5.49
C ALA A 121 -31.50 12.63 -5.22
N ALA A 122 -30.64 12.89 -4.25
CA ALA A 122 -29.57 11.98 -3.84
C ALA A 122 -30.13 10.63 -3.38
N LYS A 123 -31.20 10.62 -2.56
CA LYS A 123 -31.88 9.36 -2.17
C LYS A 123 -32.36 8.56 -3.38
N ARG A 124 -33.02 9.19 -4.35
CA ARG A 124 -33.47 8.51 -5.59
C ARG A 124 -32.30 7.98 -6.42
N ASN A 125 -31.20 8.70 -6.46
CA ASN A 125 -30.01 8.26 -7.18
C ASN A 125 -29.30 7.09 -6.47
N LEU A 126 -29.32 7.05 -5.13
CA LEU A 126 -28.86 5.89 -4.36
C LEU A 126 -29.71 4.64 -4.61
N PHE A 127 -31.03 4.77 -4.74
CA PHE A 127 -31.90 3.65 -5.14
C PHE A 127 -31.56 3.14 -6.55
N LYS A 128 -31.34 4.05 -7.52
CA LYS A 128 -30.91 3.67 -8.87
C LYS A 128 -29.53 3.02 -8.89
N LEU A 129 -28.63 3.49 -8.02
CA LEU A 129 -27.30 2.93 -7.86
C LEU A 129 -27.40 1.50 -7.31
N ALA A 130 -28.23 1.27 -6.29
CA ALA A 130 -28.49 -0.06 -5.74
C ALA A 130 -29.03 -1.03 -6.79
N ASP A 131 -29.99 -0.58 -7.61
CA ASP A 131 -30.55 -1.38 -8.70
C ASP A 131 -29.50 -1.76 -9.76
N LYS A 132 -28.66 -0.80 -10.17
CA LYS A 132 -27.55 -1.04 -11.12
C LYS A 132 -26.47 -1.97 -10.57
N LEU A 133 -26.15 -1.84 -9.28
CA LEU A 133 -25.18 -2.65 -8.58
C LEU A 133 -25.74 -4.02 -8.15
N GLN A 134 -27.06 -4.21 -8.27
CA GLN A 134 -27.77 -5.40 -7.79
C GLN A 134 -27.50 -5.71 -6.30
N VAL A 135 -27.40 -4.65 -5.49
CA VAL A 135 -27.22 -4.76 -4.04
C VAL A 135 -28.47 -4.26 -3.32
N ASP A 136 -28.67 -4.71 -2.08
CA ASP A 136 -29.73 -4.15 -1.26
C ASP A 136 -29.44 -2.67 -0.98
N VAL A 137 -30.47 -1.83 -0.98
CA VAL A 137 -30.33 -0.40 -0.68
C VAL A 137 -29.74 -0.18 0.72
N MET A 138 -30.02 -1.08 1.65
CA MET A 138 -29.46 -1.07 3.01
C MET A 138 -27.97 -1.42 3.04
N GLU A 139 -27.44 -2.06 1.99
CA GLU A 139 -26.01 -2.36 1.85
C GLU A 139 -25.22 -1.20 1.22
N ILE A 140 -25.91 -0.20 0.64
CA ILE A 140 -25.27 0.95 0.00
C ILE A 140 -24.33 1.74 0.93
N PRO A 141 -24.67 2.04 2.19
CA PRO A 141 -23.73 2.72 3.10
C PRO A 141 -22.43 1.93 3.30
N ARG A 142 -22.55 0.62 3.53
CA ARG A 142 -21.39 -0.28 3.68
C ARG A 142 -20.56 -0.34 2.40
N PHE A 143 -21.24 -0.40 1.25
CA PHE A 143 -20.59 -0.31 -0.06
C PHE A 143 -19.76 0.97 -0.18
N LEU A 144 -20.32 2.14 0.18
CA LEU A 144 -19.63 3.43 0.08
C LEU A 144 -18.44 3.50 1.05
N ASP A 145 -18.54 2.91 2.24
CA ASP A 145 -17.42 2.81 3.19
C ASP A 145 -16.29 1.90 2.65
N ASP A 146 -16.62 0.69 2.17
CA ASP A 146 -15.66 -0.25 1.57
C ASP A 146 -14.95 0.41 0.38
N PHE A 147 -15.75 1.07 -0.47
CA PHE A 147 -15.28 1.79 -1.64
C PHE A 147 -14.37 2.95 -1.24
N SER A 148 -14.74 3.76 -0.25
CA SER A 148 -13.89 4.83 0.25
C SER A 148 -12.55 4.33 0.78
N ASP A 149 -12.53 3.24 1.56
CA ASP A 149 -11.31 2.65 2.13
C ASP A 149 -10.34 2.21 1.03
N VAL A 150 -10.88 1.60 -0.02
CA VAL A 150 -10.17 1.18 -1.24
C VAL A 150 -9.46 2.36 -1.91
N TYR A 151 -10.18 3.44 -2.21
CA TYR A 151 -9.59 4.58 -2.91
C TYR A 151 -8.63 5.37 -2.03
N LEU A 152 -8.86 5.41 -0.73
CA LEU A 152 -7.94 6.00 0.22
C LEU A 152 -6.61 5.23 0.27
N SER A 153 -6.66 3.90 0.25
CA SER A 153 -5.46 3.05 0.14
C SER A 153 -4.69 3.35 -1.15
N LEU A 154 -5.40 3.49 -2.27
CA LEU A 154 -4.78 3.78 -3.56
C LEU A 154 -4.22 5.19 -3.67
N ALA A 155 -4.93 6.19 -3.13
CA ALA A 155 -4.44 7.56 -3.02
C ALA A 155 -3.14 7.60 -2.21
N TYR A 156 -3.12 6.89 -1.07
CA TYR A 156 -1.93 6.74 -0.25
C TYR A 156 -0.77 6.10 -1.01
N PHE A 157 -1.01 4.99 -1.72
CA PHE A 157 0.04 4.36 -2.51
C PHE A 157 0.51 5.22 -3.69
N LYS A 158 -0.39 5.95 -4.35
CA LYS A 158 -0.04 6.84 -5.47
C LYS A 158 0.86 7.98 -5.01
N GLU A 159 0.51 8.63 -3.90
CA GLU A 159 1.37 9.62 -3.27
C GLU A 159 2.72 9.02 -2.90
N TYR A 160 2.73 7.79 -2.37
CA TYR A 160 3.97 7.11 -2.02
C TYR A 160 4.84 6.78 -3.25
N VAL A 161 4.24 6.35 -4.37
CA VAL A 161 4.96 6.20 -5.65
C VAL A 161 5.57 7.53 -6.08
N ASP A 162 4.82 8.63 -5.96
CA ASP A 162 5.29 9.97 -6.34
C ASP A 162 6.46 10.44 -5.47
N ASP A 163 6.50 10.05 -4.19
CA ASP A 163 7.62 10.29 -3.28
C ASP A 163 8.84 9.37 -3.56
N LEU A 164 8.61 8.11 -3.90
CA LEU A 164 9.69 7.14 -4.16
C LEU A 164 10.35 7.32 -5.53
N THR A 165 9.59 7.75 -6.54
CA THR A 165 10.09 7.94 -7.92
C THR A 165 11.33 8.84 -7.99
N PRO A 166 11.35 10.06 -7.43
CA PRO A 166 12.55 10.90 -7.48
C PRO A 166 13.74 10.28 -6.73
N LYS A 167 13.51 9.59 -5.61
CA LYS A 167 14.56 8.90 -4.83
C LYS A 167 15.20 7.76 -5.64
N PHE A 168 14.37 7.00 -6.36
CA PHE A 168 14.84 5.98 -7.29
C PHE A 168 15.69 6.59 -8.41
N LEU A 169 15.21 7.64 -9.08
CA LEU A 169 15.95 8.28 -10.18
C LEU A 169 17.31 8.78 -9.70
N GLN A 170 17.36 9.41 -8.52
CA GLN A 170 18.61 9.85 -7.90
C GLN A 170 19.55 8.67 -7.62
N MET A 171 19.04 7.60 -7.00
CA MET A 171 19.86 6.41 -6.71
C MET A 171 20.43 5.78 -7.98
N VAL A 172 19.65 5.67 -9.05
CA VAL A 172 20.12 5.14 -10.34
C VAL A 172 21.21 6.02 -10.94
N GLU A 173 21.05 7.33 -10.88
CA GLU A 173 22.08 8.28 -11.34
C GLU A 173 23.38 8.10 -10.55
N GLU A 174 23.29 8.03 -9.23
CA GLU A 174 24.44 7.84 -8.34
C GLU A 174 25.13 6.49 -8.58
N LEU A 175 24.39 5.40 -8.78
CA LEU A 175 24.97 4.10 -9.12
C LEU A 175 25.71 4.14 -10.47
N LYS A 176 25.18 4.82 -11.48
CA LYS A 176 25.86 5.01 -12.77
C LYS A 176 27.15 5.83 -12.65
N GLU A 177 27.16 6.84 -11.80
CA GLU A 177 28.37 7.62 -11.50
C GLU A 177 29.44 6.73 -10.84
N LEU A 178 29.05 5.86 -9.91
CA LEU A 178 29.95 4.90 -9.27
C LEU A 178 30.51 3.86 -10.25
N GLU A 179 29.72 3.41 -11.23
CA GLU A 179 30.20 2.54 -12.31
C GLU A 179 31.33 3.17 -13.14
N SER A 180 31.38 4.51 -13.19
CA SER A 180 32.43 5.26 -13.88
C SER A 180 33.58 5.70 -12.96
N ASN A 181 33.48 5.42 -11.65
CA ASN A 181 34.50 5.78 -10.68
C ASN A 181 35.77 4.91 -10.86
N TRP A 182 36.95 5.50 -10.73
CA TRP A 182 38.23 4.82 -11.00
C TRP A 182 38.47 3.59 -10.12
N GLU A 183 37.94 3.57 -8.89
CA GLU A 183 38.11 2.47 -7.93
C GLU A 183 37.12 1.34 -8.23
N LEU A 184 35.83 1.68 -8.36
CA LEU A 184 34.75 0.69 -8.51
C LEU A 184 34.54 0.19 -9.95
N SER A 185 34.94 0.96 -10.96
CA SER A 185 34.88 0.53 -12.37
C SER A 185 35.73 -0.71 -12.68
N ARG A 186 36.66 -1.06 -11.79
CA ARG A 186 37.52 -2.24 -11.90
C ARG A 186 36.99 -3.44 -11.11
N ASP A 187 35.93 -3.27 -10.33
CA ASP A 187 35.30 -4.36 -9.58
C ASP A 187 34.14 -4.97 -10.40
N PRO A 188 34.34 -6.14 -11.04
CA PRO A 188 33.30 -6.77 -11.86
C PRO A 188 32.09 -7.23 -11.03
N ASN A 189 32.26 -7.51 -9.73
CA ASN A 189 31.16 -7.91 -8.86
C ASN A 189 30.28 -6.70 -8.54
N PHE A 190 30.88 -5.56 -8.22
CA PHE A 190 30.15 -4.29 -8.07
C PHE A 190 29.36 -3.94 -9.34
N LEU A 191 30.00 -3.95 -10.52
CA LEU A 191 29.34 -3.62 -11.78
C LEU A 191 28.13 -4.51 -12.05
N LYS A 192 28.25 -5.82 -11.79
CA LYS A 192 27.14 -6.77 -11.95
C LYS A 192 25.99 -6.46 -10.99
N VAL A 193 26.28 -6.26 -9.71
CA VAL A 193 25.27 -6.00 -8.68
C VAL A 193 24.60 -4.65 -8.88
N SER A 194 25.37 -3.61 -9.20
CA SER A 194 24.84 -2.28 -9.52
C SER A 194 23.81 -2.33 -10.64
N ARG A 195 24.13 -3.02 -11.75
CA ARG A 195 23.21 -3.17 -12.88
C ARG A 195 21.98 -4.01 -12.55
N GLN A 196 22.18 -5.10 -11.78
CA GLN A 196 21.07 -5.94 -11.33
C GLN A 196 20.09 -5.14 -10.47
N VAL A 197 20.59 -4.40 -9.47
CA VAL A 197 19.77 -3.57 -8.58
C VAL A 197 19.03 -2.49 -9.37
N GLN A 198 19.70 -1.81 -10.30
CA GLN A 198 19.05 -0.82 -11.16
C GLN A 198 17.91 -1.45 -11.99
N SER A 199 18.14 -2.62 -12.59
CA SER A 199 17.13 -3.34 -13.37
C SER A 199 15.94 -3.75 -12.50
N ASP A 200 16.21 -4.40 -11.37
CA ASP A 200 15.17 -4.91 -10.47
C ASP A 200 14.32 -3.76 -9.91
N LEU A 201 14.94 -2.66 -9.47
CA LEU A 201 14.20 -1.48 -8.97
C LEU A 201 13.37 -0.83 -10.08
N ASN A 202 13.91 -0.71 -11.28
CA ASN A 202 13.19 -0.17 -12.43
C ASN A 202 11.97 -1.03 -12.77
N ASP A 203 12.14 -2.35 -12.81
CA ASP A 203 11.07 -3.30 -13.12
C ASP A 203 9.97 -3.24 -12.05
N LEU A 204 10.34 -3.19 -10.76
CA LEU A 204 9.40 -3.07 -9.66
C LEU A 204 8.59 -1.77 -9.73
N ILE A 205 9.24 -0.62 -9.90
CA ILE A 205 8.57 0.70 -9.99
C ILE A 205 7.67 0.78 -11.22
N THR A 206 8.17 0.32 -12.37
CA THR A 206 7.37 0.25 -13.60
C THR A 206 6.15 -0.61 -13.38
N SER A 207 6.32 -1.77 -12.77
CA SER A 207 5.23 -2.71 -12.52
C SER A 207 4.16 -2.15 -11.58
N VAL A 208 4.57 -1.44 -10.52
CA VAL A 208 3.63 -0.76 -9.61
C VAL A 208 2.88 0.35 -10.35
N THR A 209 3.60 1.19 -11.10
CA THR A 209 3.02 2.32 -11.84
C THR A 209 2.01 1.84 -12.90
N SER A 210 2.33 0.76 -13.62
CA SER A 210 1.40 0.15 -14.60
C SER A 210 0.12 -0.40 -13.95
N ARG A 211 0.20 -0.99 -12.75
CA ARG A 211 -1.00 -1.44 -12.01
C ARG A 211 -1.88 -0.26 -11.59
N PHE A 212 -1.28 0.87 -11.16
CA PHE A 212 -2.04 2.09 -10.88
C PHE A 212 -2.76 2.64 -12.10
N GLU A 213 -2.09 2.63 -13.26
CA GLU A 213 -2.69 3.10 -14.50
C GLU A 213 -3.85 2.20 -14.95
N ALA A 214 -3.65 0.87 -14.90
CA ALA A 214 -4.69 -0.10 -15.22
C ALA A 214 -5.89 0.01 -14.27
N PHE A 215 -5.64 0.26 -12.99
CA PHE A 215 -6.68 0.54 -12.01
C PHE A 215 -7.48 1.78 -12.39
N ARG A 216 -6.81 2.91 -12.62
CA ARG A 216 -7.45 4.18 -13.00
C ARG A 216 -8.34 4.00 -14.23
N GLN A 217 -7.82 3.35 -15.28
CA GLN A 217 -8.58 3.12 -16.51
C GLN A 217 -9.84 2.27 -16.27
N LYS A 218 -9.73 1.20 -15.48
CA LYS A 218 -10.87 0.34 -15.16
C LYS A 218 -11.91 1.06 -14.30
N THR A 219 -11.48 1.90 -13.36
CA THR A 219 -12.41 2.66 -12.52
C THR A 219 -13.12 3.75 -13.28
N ASP A 220 -12.43 4.49 -14.15
CA ASP A 220 -13.04 5.52 -14.99
C ASP A 220 -14.11 4.90 -15.88
N TYR A 221 -13.82 3.74 -16.49
CA TYR A 221 -14.78 3.00 -17.31
C TYR A 221 -15.98 2.47 -16.50
N MET A 222 -15.76 1.97 -15.28
CA MET A 222 -16.84 1.53 -14.38
C MET A 222 -17.84 2.67 -14.13
N TRP A 223 -17.35 3.90 -13.93
CA TRP A 223 -18.22 5.04 -13.64
C TRP A 223 -19.09 5.48 -14.80
N HIS A 224 -18.58 5.40 -16.02
CA HIS A 224 -19.36 5.72 -17.21
C HIS A 224 -20.54 4.76 -17.42
N GLU A 225 -20.39 3.51 -17.02
CA GLU A 225 -21.39 2.45 -17.22
C GLU A 225 -21.43 1.51 -16.02
N ILE A 226 -22.00 1.98 -14.91
CA ILE A 226 -22.09 1.23 -13.65
C ILE A 226 -22.92 -0.06 -13.81
N SER A 227 -22.33 -1.19 -13.43
CA SER A 227 -22.97 -2.50 -13.30
C SER A 227 -22.38 -3.31 -12.15
N ALA A 228 -23.13 -4.32 -11.69
CA ALA A 228 -22.68 -5.27 -10.66
C ALA A 228 -21.36 -5.99 -11.04
N ASP A 229 -21.24 -6.41 -12.30
CA ASP A 229 -20.03 -7.11 -12.78
C ASP A 229 -18.81 -6.21 -12.76
N LYS A 230 -18.91 -4.98 -13.28
CA LYS A 230 -17.78 -4.03 -13.26
C LYS A 230 -17.38 -3.63 -11.84
N TYR A 231 -18.35 -3.59 -10.93
CA TYR A 231 -18.05 -3.37 -9.52
C TYR A 231 -17.25 -4.53 -8.91
N ARG A 232 -17.66 -5.79 -9.18
CA ARG A 232 -16.89 -6.97 -8.73
C ARG A 232 -15.47 -6.93 -9.30
N ASP A 233 -15.32 -6.59 -10.58
CA ASP A 233 -14.02 -6.47 -11.24
C ASP A 233 -13.12 -5.41 -10.59
N VAL A 234 -13.68 -4.24 -10.24
CA VAL A 234 -12.94 -3.19 -9.52
C VAL A 234 -12.58 -3.64 -8.11
N LYS A 235 -13.49 -4.30 -7.39
CA LYS A 235 -13.23 -4.79 -6.04
C LYS A 235 -12.12 -5.85 -6.00
N GLU A 236 -12.15 -6.81 -6.92
CA GLU A 236 -11.09 -7.82 -7.08
C GLU A 236 -9.76 -7.17 -7.45
N LEU A 237 -9.77 -6.25 -8.42
CA LEU A 237 -8.58 -5.51 -8.82
C LEU A 237 -7.96 -4.74 -7.65
N VAL A 238 -8.78 -4.17 -6.77
CA VAL A 238 -8.26 -3.48 -5.59
C VAL A 238 -7.68 -4.45 -4.60
N GLY A 239 -8.37 -5.55 -4.30
CA GLY A 239 -7.83 -6.56 -3.39
C GLY A 239 -6.48 -7.10 -3.86
N ASP A 240 -6.34 -7.35 -5.17
CA ASP A 240 -5.11 -7.87 -5.78
C ASP A 240 -4.02 -6.80 -5.89
N ALA A 241 -4.39 -5.58 -6.28
CA ALA A 241 -3.49 -4.45 -6.30
C ALA A 241 -3.00 -4.17 -4.89
N GLN A 242 -3.87 -4.15 -3.89
CA GLN A 242 -3.52 -3.85 -2.51
C GLN A 242 -2.51 -4.84 -1.96
N ARG A 243 -2.74 -6.16 -2.07
CA ARG A 243 -1.75 -7.15 -1.59
C ARG A 243 -0.37 -6.91 -2.23
N THR A 244 -0.31 -6.99 -3.55
CA THR A 244 0.97 -6.94 -4.29
C THR A 244 1.64 -5.57 -4.24
N VAL A 245 0.90 -4.50 -4.53
CA VAL A 245 1.43 -3.13 -4.64
C VAL A 245 1.89 -2.66 -3.27
N SER A 246 1.15 -2.96 -2.21
CA SER A 246 1.52 -2.55 -0.86
C SER A 246 2.83 -3.19 -0.40
N GLY A 247 3.03 -4.49 -0.66
CA GLY A 247 4.24 -5.20 -0.28
C GLY A 247 5.46 -4.71 -1.06
N VAL A 248 5.31 -4.56 -2.39
CA VAL A 248 6.40 -4.07 -3.25
C VAL A 248 6.77 -2.63 -2.87
N LEU A 249 5.77 -1.76 -2.68
CA LEU A 249 6.00 -0.37 -2.29
C LEU A 249 6.63 -0.25 -0.91
N CYS A 250 6.20 -1.03 0.08
CA CYS A 250 6.82 -1.03 1.40
C CYS A 250 8.30 -1.41 1.31
N GLY A 251 8.62 -2.48 0.57
CA GLY A 251 9.99 -2.93 0.36
C GLY A 251 10.87 -1.94 -0.40
N LEU A 252 10.36 -1.36 -1.49
CA LEU A 252 11.02 -0.28 -2.22
C LEU A 252 11.24 0.94 -1.31
N GLY A 253 10.22 1.27 -0.52
CA GLY A 253 10.22 2.36 0.41
C GLY A 253 11.34 2.26 1.44
N VAL A 254 11.48 1.11 2.10
CA VAL A 254 12.57 0.87 3.06
C VAL A 254 13.93 1.07 2.39
N LYS A 255 14.13 0.53 1.18
CA LYS A 255 15.42 0.58 0.48
C LYS A 255 15.78 1.98 -0.01
N LEU A 256 14.84 2.64 -0.68
CA LEU A 256 15.05 3.98 -1.26
C LEU A 256 15.15 5.05 -0.19
N ASN A 257 14.35 4.97 0.88
CA ASN A 257 14.46 5.90 2.00
C ASN A 257 15.76 5.70 2.76
N ALA A 258 16.17 4.45 3.05
CA ALA A 258 17.44 4.19 3.70
C ALA A 258 18.62 4.75 2.87
N TRP A 259 18.62 4.53 1.55
CA TRP A 259 19.64 5.08 0.66
C TRP A 259 19.69 6.61 0.72
N ASN A 260 18.52 7.25 0.57
CA ASN A 260 18.41 8.70 0.58
C ASN A 260 18.74 9.32 1.95
N GLU A 261 18.42 8.65 3.06
CA GLU A 261 18.79 9.08 4.42
C GLU A 261 20.29 8.99 4.66
N ARG A 262 20.94 7.92 4.17
CA ARG A 262 22.39 7.73 4.32
C ARG A 262 23.19 8.63 3.38
N PHE A 263 22.65 8.92 2.19
CA PHE A 263 23.29 9.70 1.14
C PHE A 263 22.39 10.84 0.62
N PRO A 264 22.02 11.83 1.47
CA PRO A 264 21.06 12.88 1.12
C PRO A 264 21.59 13.88 0.08
N LYS A 265 22.91 13.87 -0.17
CA LYS A 265 23.60 14.70 -1.15
C LYS A 265 24.74 13.92 -1.78
N LYS A 266 25.13 14.29 -3.00
CA LYS A 266 26.21 13.61 -3.75
C LYS A 266 27.57 13.59 -3.03
N ASP A 267 27.86 14.62 -2.21
CA ASP A 267 29.10 14.75 -1.45
C ASP A 267 29.10 13.98 -0.11
N VAL A 268 27.96 13.43 0.29
CA VAL A 268 27.83 12.62 1.51
C VAL A 268 28.00 11.14 1.16
N GLY A 269 28.95 10.48 1.82
CA GLY A 269 29.27 9.07 1.62
C GLY A 269 30.09 8.82 0.35
N GLY A 270 31.37 8.43 0.54
CA GLY A 270 32.27 8.11 -0.57
C GLY A 270 31.88 6.82 -1.31
N PRO A 271 32.53 6.52 -2.45
CA PRO A 271 32.24 5.35 -3.27
C PRO A 271 32.20 4.03 -2.49
N VAL A 272 33.15 3.83 -1.57
CA VAL A 272 33.22 2.63 -0.73
C VAL A 272 32.00 2.49 0.19
N ALA A 273 31.56 3.56 0.86
CA ALA A 273 30.40 3.52 1.75
C ALA A 273 29.09 3.22 0.99
N ARG A 274 28.96 3.73 -0.23
CA ARG A 274 27.83 3.46 -1.13
C ARG A 274 27.85 2.02 -1.62
N ASN A 275 29.02 1.49 -1.96
CA ASN A 275 29.22 0.09 -2.29
C ASN A 275 28.82 -0.82 -1.11
N GLU A 276 29.29 -0.52 0.11
CA GLU A 276 28.91 -1.27 1.32
C GLU A 276 27.40 -1.30 1.53
N MET A 277 26.72 -0.14 1.42
CA MET A 277 25.26 -0.08 1.56
C MET A 277 24.53 -0.90 0.49
N LEU A 278 25.03 -0.87 -0.76
CA LEU A 278 24.45 -1.63 -1.85
C LEU A 278 24.41 -3.13 -1.53
N PHE A 279 25.49 -3.67 -0.97
CA PHE A 279 25.61 -5.08 -0.62
C PHE A 279 24.93 -5.45 0.71
N ALA A 280 24.98 -4.57 1.72
CA ALA A 280 24.47 -4.87 3.06
C ALA A 280 22.94 -4.66 3.18
N ASP A 281 22.40 -3.65 2.51
CA ASP A 281 21.05 -3.15 2.79
C ASP A 281 20.12 -3.19 1.56
N ILE A 282 20.66 -2.86 0.38
CA ILE A 282 19.86 -2.73 -0.84
C ILE A 282 19.63 -4.07 -1.52
N LEU A 283 20.70 -4.81 -1.83
CA LEU A 283 20.59 -6.11 -2.50
C LEU A 283 19.81 -7.15 -1.66
N PRO A 284 20.03 -7.29 -0.34
CA PRO A 284 19.35 -8.31 0.44
C PRO A 284 17.83 -8.12 0.47
N GLY A 285 17.08 -9.16 0.11
CA GLY A 285 15.62 -9.12 0.08
C GLY A 285 15.02 -8.42 -1.15
N LEU A 286 15.83 -7.85 -2.05
CA LEU A 286 15.33 -7.36 -3.34
C LEU A 286 14.78 -8.51 -4.20
N ASP A 287 15.42 -9.68 -4.15
CA ASP A 287 14.97 -10.90 -4.82
C ASP A 287 13.57 -11.34 -4.36
N LYS A 288 13.24 -11.11 -3.08
CA LYS A 288 11.91 -11.41 -2.54
C LYS A 288 10.86 -10.48 -3.14
N LEU A 289 11.16 -9.19 -3.28
CA LEU A 289 10.27 -8.23 -3.92
C LEU A 289 10.04 -8.59 -5.38
N VAL A 290 11.10 -8.97 -6.11
CA VAL A 290 11.00 -9.43 -7.50
C VAL A 290 10.15 -10.70 -7.62
N LYS A 291 10.34 -11.68 -6.73
CA LYS A 291 9.51 -12.91 -6.72
C LYS A 291 8.05 -12.63 -6.44
N MET A 292 7.76 -11.73 -5.49
CA MET A 292 6.40 -11.32 -5.13
C MET A 292 5.71 -10.64 -6.33
N GLU A 293 6.44 -9.79 -7.05
CA GLU A 293 5.98 -9.16 -8.30
C GLU A 293 5.67 -10.20 -9.39
N GLN A 294 6.59 -11.16 -9.61
CA GLN A 294 6.44 -12.21 -10.61
C GLN A 294 5.25 -13.13 -10.31
N GLN A 295 5.04 -13.49 -9.05
CA GLN A 295 3.89 -14.28 -8.61
C GLN A 295 2.59 -13.56 -8.90
N ALA A 296 2.52 -12.25 -8.61
CA ALA A 296 1.35 -11.46 -8.92
C ALA A 296 1.05 -11.38 -10.43
N ARG A 297 2.08 -11.21 -11.28
CA ARG A 297 1.90 -11.25 -12.75
C ARG A 297 1.36 -12.60 -13.24
N ALA A 298 1.87 -13.71 -12.69
CA ALA A 298 1.44 -15.04 -13.08
C ALA A 298 -0.04 -15.30 -12.74
N ILE A 299 -0.51 -14.79 -11.59
CA ILE A 299 -1.92 -14.87 -11.19
C ILE A 299 -2.79 -14.08 -12.16
N SER A 300 -2.42 -12.84 -12.50
CA SER A 300 -3.18 -11.99 -13.43
C SER A 300 -3.25 -12.51 -14.87
N LEU A 301 -2.40 -13.46 -15.27
CA LEU A 301 -2.41 -14.09 -16.60
C LEU A 301 -3.18 -15.42 -16.63
N ALA A 302 -3.47 -16.00 -15.46
CA ALA A 302 -4.19 -17.27 -15.33
C ALA A 302 -5.70 -17.09 -15.12
N THR A 303 -6.13 -15.86 -14.79
CA THR A 303 -7.52 -15.39 -14.69
C THR A 303 -7.94 -14.67 -15.95
#